data_AF-A0A9E4W3P9-F1
#
_entry.id   AF-A0A9E4W3P9-F1
#
_cell.length_a   1.000
_cell.length_b   1.000
_cell.length_c   1.000
_cell.angle_alpha   90.00
_cell.angle_beta   90.00
_cell.angle_gamma   90.00
#
_symmetry.space_group_name_H-M   'P 1'
#
loop_
_entity.id
_entity.type
_entity.pdbx_description
1 polymer ?
#
loop_
_entity_poly.entity_id
_entity_poly.type
_entity_poly.pdbx_seq_one_letter_code
_entity_poly.pdbx_strand_id
1 'polypeptide(L)'
;MFLIASVIAALALTNAVLPAMGKSASALVSANKSAAERIKTDIAIVHATGDAANDQVTVWVKNIGTQSIKQIDASDVFLTTPSSVLRLPYVSSCASECWDYSIEGGGAAWIQAVTVKFTIKTSVDTGNYNVSVAVANAVRADKDFSV
;
A
#
# COMPACT_ATOMS: atom_id res chain seq x y z
N MET A 1 -49.38 -35.46 -10.08
CA MET A 1 -48.57 -35.17 -8.87
C MET A 1 -47.09 -34.91 -9.19
N PHE A 2 -46.42 -35.74 -10.01
CA PHE A 2 -44.98 -35.57 -10.34
C PHE A 2 -44.61 -34.24 -11.01
N LEU A 3 -45.46 -33.67 -11.88
CA LEU A 3 -45.19 -32.37 -12.53
C LEU A 3 -45.15 -31.20 -11.56
N ILE A 4 -45.98 -31.23 -10.51
CA ILE A 4 -46.02 -30.15 -9.52
C ILE A 4 -44.77 -30.23 -8.64
N ALA A 5 -44.36 -31.45 -8.24
CA ALA A 5 -43.14 -31.68 -7.48
C ALA A 5 -41.88 -31.28 -8.26
N SER A 6 -41.81 -31.54 -9.57
CA SER A 6 -40.65 -31.16 -10.39
C SER A 6 -40.54 -29.64 -10.56
N VAL A 7 -41.66 -28.93 -10.72
CA VAL A 7 -41.67 -27.45 -10.80
C VAL A 7 -41.24 -26.84 -9.46
N ILE A 8 -41.73 -27.34 -8.33
CA ILE A 8 -41.31 -26.86 -7.00
C ILE A 8 -39.82 -27.12 -6.77
N ALA A 9 -39.32 -28.29 -7.15
CA ALA A 9 -37.90 -28.62 -7.04
C ALA A 9 -37.02 -27.72 -7.93
N ALA A 10 -37.46 -27.42 -9.16
CA ALA A 10 -36.76 -26.49 -10.06
C ALA A 10 -36.69 -25.07 -9.46
N LEU A 11 -37.80 -24.56 -8.91
CA LEU A 11 -37.83 -23.25 -8.26
C LEU A 11 -36.93 -23.20 -7.02
N ALA A 12 -36.93 -24.26 -6.21
CA ALA A 12 -36.04 -24.36 -5.05
C ALA A 12 -34.56 -24.37 -5.47
N LEU A 13 -34.21 -25.10 -6.54
CA LEU A 13 -32.86 -25.12 -7.09
C LEU A 13 -32.44 -23.75 -7.63
N THR A 14 -33.30 -23.09 -8.41
CA THR A 14 -33.02 -21.75 -8.94
C THR A 14 -32.80 -20.74 -7.82
N ASN A 15 -33.63 -20.76 -6.78
CA ASN A 15 -33.49 -19.87 -5.62
C ASN A 15 -32.23 -20.17 -4.79
N ALA A 16 -31.75 -21.41 -4.78
CA ALA A 16 -30.50 -21.78 -4.12
C ALA A 16 -29.26 -21.40 -4.94
N VAL A 17 -29.31 -21.53 -6.26
CA VAL A 17 -28.13 -21.39 -7.14
C VAL A 17 -27.89 -19.93 -7.56
N LEU A 18 -28.94 -19.13 -7.83
CA LEU A 18 -28.79 -17.74 -8.26
C LEU A 18 -27.95 -16.88 -7.30
N PRO A 19 -28.16 -16.93 -5.96
CA PRO A 19 -27.31 -16.18 -5.03
C PRO A 19 -25.85 -16.63 -5.04
N ALA A 20 -25.60 -17.94 -5.18
CA ALA A 20 -24.25 -18.49 -5.24
C ALA A 20 -23.51 -18.03 -6.51
N MET A 21 -24.19 -18.05 -7.66
CA MET A 21 -23.65 -17.54 -8.92
C MET A 21 -23.36 -16.04 -8.86
N GLY A 22 -24.27 -15.25 -8.30
CA GLY A 22 -24.09 -13.81 -8.12
C GLY A 22 -22.89 -13.47 -7.24
N LYS A 23 -22.72 -14.19 -6.11
CA LYS A 23 -21.55 -14.04 -5.23
C LYS A 23 -20.26 -14.38 -5.97
N SER A 24 -20.21 -15.49 -6.70
CA SER A 24 -19.03 -15.89 -7.48
C SER A 24 -18.66 -14.88 -8.56
N ALA A 25 -19.65 -14.37 -9.31
CA ALA A 25 -19.42 -13.33 -10.32
C ALA A 25 -18.87 -12.05 -9.68
N SER A 26 -19.46 -11.62 -8.55
CA SER A 26 -18.99 -10.42 -7.83
C SER A 26 -17.58 -10.58 -7.28
N ALA A 27 -17.22 -11.76 -6.77
CA ALA A 27 -15.88 -12.07 -6.29
C ALA A 27 -14.85 -12.03 -7.42
N LEU A 28 -15.19 -12.60 -8.59
CA LEU A 28 -14.32 -12.56 -9.78
C LEU A 28 -14.08 -11.13 -10.27
N VAL A 29 -15.14 -10.31 -10.32
CA VAL A 29 -15.02 -8.89 -10.70
C VAL A 29 -14.15 -8.12 -9.71
N SER A 30 -14.33 -8.36 -8.40
CA SER A 30 -13.51 -7.75 -7.35
C SER A 30 -12.04 -8.15 -7.47
N ALA A 31 -11.76 -9.44 -7.66
CA ALA A 31 -10.39 -9.95 -7.84
C ALA A 31 -9.72 -9.34 -9.08
N ASN A 32 -10.43 -9.27 -10.21
CA ASN A 32 -9.94 -8.63 -11.43
C ASN A 32 -9.67 -7.14 -11.23
N LYS A 33 -10.52 -6.43 -10.49
CA LYS A 33 -10.32 -5.02 -10.14
C LYS A 33 -9.05 -4.83 -9.31
N SER A 34 -8.88 -5.60 -8.23
CA SER A 34 -7.68 -5.52 -7.38
C SER A 34 -6.40 -5.85 -8.15
N ALA A 35 -6.44 -6.86 -9.02
CA ALA A 35 -5.31 -7.21 -9.88
C ALA A 35 -4.97 -6.07 -10.87
N ALA A 36 -5.97 -5.48 -11.51
CA ALA A 36 -5.78 -4.35 -12.42
C ALA A 36 -5.23 -3.11 -11.70
N GLU A 37 -5.71 -2.81 -10.49
CA GLU A 37 -5.21 -1.72 -9.66
C GLU A 37 -3.75 -1.95 -9.26
N ARG A 38 -3.38 -3.17 -8.88
CA ARG A 38 -2.00 -3.54 -8.57
C ARG A 38 -1.07 -3.40 -9.78
N ILE A 39 -1.49 -3.84 -10.97
CA ILE A 39 -0.72 -3.69 -12.22
C ILE A 39 -0.50 -2.22 -12.58
N LYS A 40 -1.48 -1.36 -12.31
CA LYS A 40 -1.41 0.08 -12.62
C LYS A 40 -0.66 0.90 -11.57
N THR A 41 -0.40 0.32 -10.40
CA THR A 41 0.30 0.99 -9.31
C THR A 41 1.78 0.69 -9.42
N ASP A 42 2.59 1.74 -9.41
CA ASP A 42 4.03 1.61 -9.42
C ASP A 42 4.65 2.82 -8.71
N ILE A 43 5.68 2.57 -7.92
CA ILE A 43 6.34 3.58 -7.10
C ILE A 43 7.85 3.44 -7.21
N ALA A 44 8.57 4.55 -7.13
CA ALA A 44 10.02 4.55 -7.13
C ALA A 44 10.57 5.50 -6.07
N ILE A 45 11.56 5.04 -5.30
CA ILE A 45 12.28 5.89 -4.36
C ILE A 45 13.30 6.71 -5.14
N VAL A 46 13.00 8.00 -5.33
CA VAL A 46 13.89 8.91 -6.08
C VAL A 46 15.09 9.31 -5.24
N HIS A 47 14.90 9.52 -3.93
CA HIS A 47 15.98 9.91 -3.03
C HIS A 47 15.70 9.43 -1.60
N ALA A 48 16.75 9.10 -0.87
CA ALA A 48 16.70 8.75 0.54
C ALA A 48 17.97 9.29 1.21
N THR A 49 17.81 9.84 2.42
CA THR A 49 18.90 10.42 3.21
C THR A 49 18.56 10.29 4.69
N GLY A 50 19.57 10.14 5.54
CA GLY A 50 19.40 10.21 6.99
C GLY A 50 20.14 11.39 7.58
N ASP A 51 19.65 11.81 8.73
CA ASP A 51 20.17 12.88 9.55
C ASP A 51 20.28 12.34 10.98
N ALA A 52 21.51 11.94 11.33
CA ALA A 52 21.84 11.43 12.66
C ALA A 52 21.70 12.49 13.77
N ALA A 53 21.78 13.79 13.44
CA ALA A 53 21.64 14.84 14.45
C ALA A 53 20.18 15.06 14.87
N ASN A 54 19.23 14.71 14.00
CA ASN A 54 17.79 14.89 14.21
C ASN A 54 17.02 13.56 14.30
N ASP A 55 17.72 12.43 14.39
CA ASP A 55 17.17 11.08 14.44
C ASP A 55 16.08 10.88 13.36
N GLN A 56 16.44 11.22 12.13
CA GLN A 56 15.48 11.32 11.04
C GLN A 56 16.00 10.72 9.75
N VAL A 57 15.20 9.86 9.13
CA VAL A 57 15.39 9.44 7.74
C VAL A 57 14.31 10.08 6.88
N THR A 58 14.72 10.71 5.78
CA THR A 58 13.82 11.34 4.82
C THR A 58 13.89 10.62 3.50
N VAL A 59 12.72 10.24 2.97
CA VAL A 59 12.61 9.43 1.76
C VAL A 59 11.61 10.07 0.82
N TRP A 60 12.02 10.33 -0.42
CA TRP A 60 11.15 10.84 -1.46
C TRP A 60 10.76 9.70 -2.38
N VAL A 61 9.46 9.43 -2.45
CA VAL A 61 8.90 8.35 -3.25
C VAL A 61 7.98 8.96 -4.29
N LYS A 62 8.21 8.64 -5.56
CA LYS A 62 7.41 9.14 -6.69
C LYS A 62 6.45 8.05 -7.14
N ASN A 63 5.20 8.43 -7.43
CA ASN A 63 4.26 7.55 -8.11
C ASN A 63 4.59 7.58 -9.61
N ILE A 64 5.11 6.46 -10.13
CA ILE A 64 5.43 6.29 -11.54
C ILE A 64 4.34 5.48 -12.28
N GLY A 65 3.40 4.91 -11.54
CA GLY A 65 2.21 4.24 -12.05
C GLY A 65 1.12 5.20 -12.53
N THR A 66 0.05 4.62 -13.05
CA THR A 66 -1.14 5.36 -13.53
C THR A 66 -2.27 5.36 -12.51
N GLN A 67 -2.19 4.50 -11.49
CA GLN A 67 -3.16 4.44 -10.40
C GLN A 67 -2.87 5.52 -9.37
N SER A 68 -3.92 6.25 -8.95
CA SER A 68 -3.84 7.17 -7.81
C SER A 68 -3.89 6.39 -6.50
N ILE A 69 -2.93 6.67 -5.61
CA ILE A 69 -2.82 6.06 -4.28
C ILE A 69 -3.42 7.04 -3.27
N LYS A 70 -4.54 6.65 -2.63
CA LYS A 70 -5.28 7.51 -1.71
C LYS A 70 -4.91 7.26 -0.24
N GLN A 71 -4.74 6.00 0.13
CA GLN A 71 -4.41 5.59 1.50
C GLN A 71 -2.90 5.46 1.63
N ILE A 72 -2.22 6.60 1.75
CA ILE A 72 -0.77 6.64 1.94
C ILE A 72 -0.44 6.17 3.37
N ASP A 73 -1.30 6.51 4.33
CA ASP A 73 -1.27 6.10 5.75
C ASP A 73 -1.34 4.58 5.97
N ALA A 74 -1.91 3.84 5.01
CA ALA A 74 -1.97 2.38 5.02
C ALA A 74 -0.72 1.71 4.39
N SER A 75 0.33 2.48 4.12
CA SER A 75 1.61 1.94 3.62
C SER A 75 2.42 1.34 4.77
N ASP A 76 3.27 0.37 4.45
CA ASP A 76 4.27 -0.17 5.36
C ASP A 76 5.64 0.42 5.03
N VAL A 77 6.33 0.93 6.04
CA VAL A 77 7.70 1.44 5.93
C VAL A 77 8.63 0.59 6.78
N PHE A 78 9.65 0.03 6.14
CA PHE A 78 10.70 -0.75 6.76
C PHE A 78 12.03 -0.02 6.63
N LEU A 79 12.76 0.06 7.74
CA LEU A 79 14.13 0.54 7.78
C LEU A 79 15.03 -0.62 8.19
N THR A 80 15.94 -1.00 7.31
CA THR A 80 16.99 -1.98 7.59
C THR A 80 18.23 -1.22 7.98
N THR A 81 18.64 -1.40 9.23
CA THR A 81 19.90 -0.93 9.79
C THR A 81 20.97 -2.03 9.64
N PRO A 82 22.26 -1.74 9.86
CA PRO A 82 23.29 -2.77 9.87
C PRO A 82 23.03 -3.92 10.85
N SER A 83 22.27 -3.67 11.93
CA SER A 83 22.03 -4.63 13.01
C SER A 83 20.64 -5.25 13.03
N SER A 84 19.63 -4.59 12.45
CA SER A 84 18.23 -4.97 12.64
C SER A 84 17.33 -4.44 11.52
N VAL A 85 16.12 -5.00 11.42
CA VAL A 85 15.05 -4.48 10.57
C VAL A 85 13.94 -3.95 11.46
N LEU A 86 13.55 -2.70 11.23
CA LEU A 86 12.50 -2.00 11.97
C LEU A 86 11.31 -1.77 11.04
N ARG A 87 10.11 -2.14 11.48
CA ARG A 87 8.85 -1.69 10.87
C ARG A 87 8.29 -0.58 11.73
N LEU A 88 8.16 0.61 11.16
CA LEU A 88 7.69 1.78 11.90
C LEU A 88 6.21 2.03 11.60
N PRO A 89 5.38 2.35 12.62
CA PRO A 89 3.98 2.67 12.43
C PRO A 89 3.79 4.07 11.86
N TYR A 90 2.72 4.25 11.08
CA TYR A 90 2.26 5.58 10.69
C TYR A 90 1.70 6.31 11.92
N VAL A 91 2.18 7.54 12.16
CA VAL A 91 1.62 8.45 13.14
C VAL A 91 1.66 9.86 12.56
N SER A 92 0.50 10.50 12.47
CA SER A 92 0.43 11.92 12.05
C SER A 92 1.22 12.79 13.02
N SER A 93 2.08 13.68 12.51
CA SER A 93 3.00 14.48 13.33
C SER A 93 3.93 13.61 14.19
N CYS A 94 4.52 12.59 13.56
CA CYS A 94 5.43 11.65 14.21
C CYS A 94 6.58 12.34 14.95
N ALA A 95 6.79 11.95 16.22
CA ALA A 95 7.84 12.49 17.07
C ALA A 95 9.03 11.54 17.28
N SER A 96 8.78 10.24 17.46
CA SER A 96 9.83 9.23 17.74
C SER A 96 9.29 7.82 17.44
N GLU A 97 10.15 6.96 16.90
CA GLU A 97 9.85 5.56 16.52
C GLU A 97 8.57 5.40 15.67
N CYS A 98 8.38 6.28 14.70
CA CYS A 98 7.25 6.27 13.77
C CYS A 98 7.62 6.91 12.43
N TRP A 99 6.66 6.98 11.51
CA TRP A 99 6.80 7.79 10.31
C TRP A 99 5.54 8.61 10.02
N ASP A 100 5.76 9.72 9.32
CA ASP A 100 4.72 10.60 8.77
C ASP A 100 5.03 10.89 7.29
N TYR A 101 4.09 11.49 6.57
CA TYR A 101 4.29 11.86 5.17
C TYR A 101 3.75 13.25 4.84
N SER A 102 4.27 13.83 3.78
CA SER A 102 3.74 15.03 3.16
C SER A 102 3.78 14.91 1.64
N ILE A 103 2.73 15.38 0.97
CA ILE A 103 2.65 15.36 -0.49
C ILE A 103 3.37 16.59 -1.02
N GLU A 104 4.43 16.39 -1.81
CA GLU A 104 5.17 17.50 -2.41
C GLU A 104 4.26 18.26 -3.37
N GLY A 105 4.19 19.59 -3.20
CA GLY A 105 3.26 20.45 -3.94
C GLY A 105 1.85 20.57 -3.35
N GLY A 106 1.57 19.96 -2.18
CA GLY A 106 0.34 20.21 -1.41
C GLY A 106 -0.96 19.62 -1.98
N GLY A 107 -0.86 18.63 -2.87
CA GLY A 107 -2.02 17.93 -3.41
C GLY A 107 -2.73 17.07 -2.36
N ALA A 108 -3.99 16.69 -2.63
CA ALA A 108 -4.80 15.85 -1.73
C ALA A 108 -4.62 14.33 -1.94
N ALA A 109 -3.90 13.92 -2.99
CA ALA A 109 -3.72 12.50 -3.34
C ALA A 109 -2.37 12.26 -4.03
N TRP A 110 -1.82 11.06 -3.86
CA TRP A 110 -0.60 10.63 -4.53
C TRP A 110 -0.92 10.12 -5.94
N ILE A 111 -1.16 11.07 -6.84
CA ILE A 111 -1.44 10.83 -8.26
C ILE A 111 -0.15 10.57 -9.05
N GLN A 112 -0.29 10.17 -10.31
CA GLN A 112 0.83 9.95 -11.21
C GLN A 112 1.78 11.17 -11.24
N ALA A 113 3.08 10.88 -11.24
CA ALA A 113 4.17 11.83 -11.24
C ALA A 113 4.31 12.72 -9.99
N VAL A 114 3.43 12.60 -8.99
CA VAL A 114 3.59 13.29 -7.71
C VAL A 114 4.57 12.54 -6.82
N THR A 115 5.35 13.30 -6.06
CA THR A 115 6.29 12.80 -5.06
C THR A 115 5.71 12.99 -3.67
N VAL A 116 5.88 11.98 -2.82
CA VAL A 116 5.55 12.04 -1.40
C VAL A 116 6.84 11.94 -0.62
N LYS A 117 7.00 12.83 0.35
CA LYS A 117 8.09 12.84 1.30
C LYS A 117 7.65 12.09 2.55
N PHE A 118 8.25 10.93 2.76
CA PHE A 118 8.15 10.16 3.99
C PHE A 118 9.22 10.66 4.97
N THR A 119 8.79 10.97 6.19
CA THR A 119 9.64 11.40 7.29
C THR A 119 9.58 10.35 8.37
N ILE A 120 10.69 9.64 8.56
CA ILE A 120 10.84 8.56 9.51
C ILE A 120 11.62 9.11 10.69
N LYS A 121 11.09 8.98 11.91
CA LYS A 121 11.78 9.36 13.15
C LYS A 121 12.18 8.12 13.91
N THR A 122 13.47 7.91 14.08
CA THR A 122 14.05 6.77 14.81
C THR A 122 15.52 7.08 15.08
N SER A 123 16.14 6.39 16.03
CA SER A 123 17.58 6.53 16.28
C SER A 123 18.38 6.21 15.00
N VAL A 124 19.19 7.16 14.53
CA VAL A 124 20.00 7.00 13.31
C VAL A 124 21.46 7.26 13.61
N ASP A 125 22.30 6.27 13.37
CA ASP A 125 23.77 6.38 13.42
C ASP A 125 24.38 6.46 12.00
N THR A 126 25.63 6.88 11.89
CA THR A 126 26.38 6.82 10.62
C THR A 126 26.51 5.37 10.14
N GLY A 127 26.18 5.11 8.88
CA GLY A 127 26.23 3.75 8.34
C GLY A 127 25.42 3.55 7.07
N ASN A 128 25.36 2.29 6.63
CA ASN A 128 24.60 1.89 5.46
C ASN A 128 23.21 1.40 5.87
N TYR A 129 22.19 1.92 5.22
CA TYR A 129 20.80 1.62 5.47
C TYR A 129 20.12 1.21 4.17
N ASN A 130 19.06 0.42 4.31
CA ASN A 130 18.10 0.19 3.23
C ASN A 130 16.72 0.61 3.73
N VAL A 131 16.00 1.41 2.94
CA VAL A 131 14.61 1.72 3.20
C VAL A 131 13.72 1.01 2.18
N SER A 132 12.66 0.38 2.65
CA SER A 132 11.62 -0.21 1.82
C SER A 132 10.27 0.40 2.15
N VAL A 133 9.58 0.87 1.12
CA VAL A 133 8.22 1.42 1.23
C VAL A 133 7.29 0.54 0.41
N ALA A 134 6.27 -0.01 1.05
CA ALA A 134 5.22 -0.80 0.42
C ALA A 134 3.88 -0.10 0.58
N VAL A 135 3.19 0.15 -0.54
CA VAL A 135 1.86 0.77 -0.52
C VAL A 135 0.77 -0.28 -0.27
N ALA A 136 -0.44 0.17 0.07
CA ALA A 136 -1.56 -0.68 0.52
C ALA A 136 -1.92 -1.88 -0.38
N ASN A 137 -1.56 -1.87 -1.67
CA ASN A 137 -1.75 -2.98 -2.60
C ASN A 137 -0.50 -3.85 -2.82
N ALA A 138 0.45 -3.80 -1.88
CA ALA A 138 1.68 -4.58 -1.82
C ALA A 138 2.70 -4.31 -2.95
N VAL A 139 2.55 -3.21 -3.69
CA VAL A 139 3.63 -2.72 -4.56
C VAL A 139 4.68 -2.07 -3.66
N ARG A 140 5.96 -2.41 -3.89
CA ARG A 140 7.07 -1.98 -3.03
C ARG A 140 8.21 -1.40 -3.85
N ALA A 141 8.91 -0.45 -3.26
CA ALA A 141 10.21 0.00 -3.73
C ALA A 141 11.19 0.03 -2.57
N ASP A 142 12.46 -0.20 -2.89
CA ASP A 142 13.56 -0.20 -1.94
C ASP A 142 14.71 0.66 -2.45
N LYS A 143 15.52 1.16 -1.51
CA LYS A 143 16.71 1.94 -1.83
C LYS A 143 17.73 1.86 -0.70
N ASP A 144 18.96 1.58 -1.10
CA ASP A 144 20.13 1.71 -0.24
C ASP A 144 20.57 3.18 -0.16
N PHE A 145 20.96 3.61 1.03
CA PHE A 145 21.54 4.93 1.27
C PHE A 145 22.53 4.87 2.44
N SER A 146 23.38 5.87 2.54
CA SER A 146 24.27 6.05 3.68
C SER A 146 23.88 7.30 4.45
N VAL A 147 24.04 7.24 5.77
CA VAL A 147 23.91 8.38 6.68
C VAL A 147 25.28 8.81 7.14
#